data_AF-A0A969ASN8-F1
#
_entry.id   AF-A0A969ASN8-F1
#
_cell.length_a   1.000
_cell.length_b   1.000
_cell.length_c   1.000
_cell.angle_alpha   90.00
_cell.angle_beta   90.00
_cell.angle_gamma   90.00
#
_symmetry.space_group_name_H-M   'P 1'
#
loop_
_entity.id
_entity.type
_entity.pdbx_description
1 polymer ?
#
loop_
_entity_poly.entity_id
_entity_poly.type
_entity_poly.pdbx_seq_one_letter_code
_entity_poly.pdbx_strand_id
1 'polypeptide(L)'
;MPHLLMFSLALGLAWLLRASWRWFPGRSIQDGIRSLILLVVPSLFVLMTAISIVVMGPWGNRMPYWQGLLSHLVATVFIIHASLSLGQLLHRNFKVMKFVHTLPIQQIDRSQFRLLESSELFIARCGVMQNELVISQGLLNACSSEQIEAMLAHERAHLLYQDVFWSAMIYWCKICCPFSLRKRAMEIRCVNARASG
;
A
#
# COMPACT_ATOMS: atom_id res chain seq x y z
N MET A 1 11.42 21.57 23.95
CA MET A 1 10.20 20.87 24.41
C MET A 1 10.50 19.39 24.49
N PRO A 2 9.92 18.63 25.42
CA PRO A 2 10.27 17.22 25.57
C PRO A 2 9.90 16.45 24.29
N HIS A 3 10.91 15.96 23.55
CA HIS A 3 10.72 15.22 22.29
C HIS A 3 9.74 14.04 22.46
N LEU A 4 9.75 13.43 23.65
CA LEU A 4 8.82 12.38 24.03
C LEU A 4 7.35 12.84 24.05
N LEU A 5 7.06 14.07 24.49
CA LEU A 5 5.71 14.63 24.48
C LEU A 5 5.25 14.90 23.04
N MET A 6 6.13 15.41 22.19
CA MET A 6 5.82 15.61 20.76
C MET A 6 5.54 14.27 20.06
N PHE A 7 6.38 13.26 20.29
CA PHE A 7 6.19 11.94 19.69
C PHE A 7 4.94 11.23 20.23
N SER A 8 4.69 11.32 21.54
CA SER A 8 3.48 10.75 22.16
C SER A 8 2.22 11.45 21.69
N LEU A 9 2.26 12.78 21.52
CA LEU A 9 1.14 13.56 20.98
C LEU A 9 0.91 13.25 19.51
N ALA A 10 1.97 13.05 18.72
CA ALA A 10 1.87 12.60 17.34
C ALA A 10 1.24 11.21 17.23
N LEU A 11 1.67 10.26 18.05
CA LEU A 11 1.09 8.92 18.13
C LEU A 11 -0.37 8.96 18.59
N GLY A 12 -0.67 9.75 19.63
CA GLY A 12 -2.02 9.92 20.16
C GLY A 12 -2.98 10.54 19.14
N LEU A 13 -2.55 11.60 18.45
CA LEU A 13 -3.34 12.24 17.40
C LEU A 13 -3.54 11.30 16.21
N ALA A 14 -2.48 10.60 15.79
CA ALA A 14 -2.56 9.61 14.73
C ALA A 14 -3.55 8.48 15.07
N TRP A 15 -3.51 8.01 16.31
CA TRP A 15 -4.42 6.98 16.82
C TRP A 15 -5.87 7.48 16.88
N LEU A 16 -6.11 8.68 17.41
CA LEU A 16 -7.46 9.27 17.49
C LEU A 16 -8.07 9.49 16.11
N LEU A 17 -7.32 10.06 15.18
CA LEU A 17 -7.77 10.25 13.79
C LEU A 17 -8.15 8.90 13.16
N ARG A 18 -7.33 7.88 13.35
CA ARG A 18 -7.57 6.55 12.78
C ARG A 18 -8.70 5.79 13.47
N ALA A 19 -8.93 6.03 14.76
CA ALA A 19 -10.06 5.48 15.50
C ALA A 19 -11.39 6.15 15.12
N SER A 20 -11.37 7.44 14.79
CA SER A 20 -12.55 8.22 14.38
C SER A 20 -13.23 7.69 13.10
N TRP A 21 -12.50 6.90 12.29
CA TRP A 21 -13.04 6.20 11.12
C TRP A 21 -14.30 5.37 11.44
N ARG A 22 -14.38 4.79 12.64
CA ARG A 22 -15.51 3.94 13.06
C ARG A 22 -16.83 4.69 13.17
N TRP A 23 -16.79 6.01 13.30
CA TRP A 23 -17.97 6.82 13.60
C TRP A 23 -18.69 7.30 12.34
N PHE A 24 -18.10 7.06 11.15
CA PHE A 24 -18.64 7.53 9.88
C PHE A 24 -18.71 6.36 8.88
N PRO A 25 -19.72 5.47 8.99
CA PRO A 25 -19.96 4.43 8.00
C PRO A 25 -20.44 5.07 6.70
N GLY A 26 -19.55 5.13 5.71
CA GLY A 26 -19.78 5.82 4.45
C GLY A 26 -20.06 4.91 3.25
N ARG A 27 -20.93 5.35 2.34
CA ARG A 27 -21.26 4.69 1.04
C ARG A 27 -20.90 5.55 -0.18
N SER A 28 -20.36 6.75 0.02
CA SER A 28 -20.09 7.75 -1.03
C SER A 28 -18.61 7.80 -1.44
N ILE A 29 -18.32 8.35 -2.62
CA ILE A 29 -16.96 8.67 -3.09
C ILE A 29 -16.23 9.58 -2.08
N GLN A 30 -16.96 10.52 -1.46
CA GLN A 30 -16.41 11.42 -0.44
C GLN A 30 -15.90 10.65 0.79
N ASP A 31 -16.53 9.53 1.12
CA ASP A 31 -16.12 8.66 2.22
C ASP A 31 -14.83 7.89 1.87
N GLY A 32 -14.66 7.51 0.60
CA GLY A 32 -13.43 6.90 0.08
C GLY A 32 -12.22 7.81 0.24
N ILE A 33 -12.33 9.08 -0.19
CA ILE A 33 -11.28 10.10 -0.03
C ILE A 33 -10.98 10.32 1.45
N ARG A 34 -12.01 10.42 2.30
CA ARG A 34 -11.83 10.56 3.74
C ARG A 34 -11.11 9.36 4.36
N SER A 35 -11.42 8.14 3.90
CA SER A 35 -10.72 6.91 4.36
C SER A 35 -9.24 7.00 4.05
N LEU A 36 -8.93 7.44 2.83
CA LEU A 36 -7.57 7.57 2.34
C LEU A 36 -6.79 8.59 3.17
N ILE A 37 -7.38 9.77 3.43
CA ILE A 37 -6.78 10.81 4.28
C ILE A 37 -6.51 10.27 5.69
N LEU A 38 -7.50 9.64 6.32
CA LEU A 38 -7.38 9.10 7.68
C LEU A 38 -6.41 7.92 7.80
N LEU A 39 -6.04 7.29 6.67
CA LEU A 39 -5.01 6.26 6.62
C LEU A 39 -3.61 6.85 6.38
N VAL A 40 -3.48 7.74 5.39
CA VAL A 40 -2.19 8.22 4.90
C VAL A 40 -1.63 9.32 5.80
N VAL A 41 -2.42 10.34 6.16
CA VAL A 41 -1.94 11.51 6.91
C VAL A 41 -1.37 11.12 8.28
N PRO A 42 -2.04 10.31 9.11
CA PRO A 42 -1.48 9.86 10.39
C PRO A 42 -0.15 9.11 10.24
N SER A 43 -0.07 8.24 9.23
CA SER A 43 1.11 7.40 9.01
C SER A 43 2.32 8.24 8.60
N LEU A 44 2.12 9.19 7.69
CA LEU A 44 3.18 10.12 7.27
C LEU A 44 3.60 11.07 8.41
N PHE A 45 2.64 11.55 9.22
CA PHE A 45 2.95 12.45 10.34
C PHE A 45 3.84 11.79 11.39
N VAL A 46 3.54 10.54 11.79
CA VAL A 46 4.36 9.77 12.72
C VAL A 46 5.75 9.50 12.13
N LEU A 47 5.83 9.14 10.85
CA LEU A 47 7.10 8.87 10.17
C LEU A 47 7.99 10.12 10.12
N MET A 48 7.44 11.26 9.71
CA MET A 48 8.18 12.53 9.68
C MET A 48 8.68 12.92 11.07
N THR A 49 7.84 12.77 12.10
CA THR A 49 8.23 13.06 13.48
C THR A 49 9.37 12.13 13.94
N ALA A 50 9.29 10.83 13.63
CA ALA A 50 10.34 9.87 13.96
C ALA A 50 11.67 10.24 13.29
N ILE A 51 11.63 10.57 12.00
CA ILE A 51 12.81 10.99 11.23
C ILE A 51 13.42 12.25 11.86
N SER A 52 12.62 13.27 12.18
CA SER A 52 13.12 14.48 12.82
C SER A 52 13.81 14.19 14.15
N ILE A 53 13.24 13.33 15.00
CA ILE A 53 13.84 12.95 16.29
C ILE A 53 15.18 12.22 16.10
N VAL A 54 15.27 11.32 15.12
CA VAL A 54 16.51 10.59 14.84
C VAL A 54 17.59 11.53 14.31
N VAL A 55 17.24 12.44 13.39
CA VAL A 55 18.17 13.43 12.81
C VAL A 55 18.66 14.44 13.85
N MET A 56 17.79 14.87 14.78
CA MET A 56 18.17 15.79 15.86
C MET A 56 19.10 15.14 16.90
N GLY A 57 19.08 13.81 17.01
CA GLY A 57 19.87 13.06 17.98
C GLY A 57 19.37 13.18 19.44
N PRO A 58 19.95 12.41 20.37
CA PRO A 58 19.50 12.36 21.77
C PRO A 58 20.06 13.49 22.64
N TRP A 59 21.05 14.26 22.15
CA TRP A 59 21.85 15.20 22.96
C TRP A 59 21.31 16.64 22.90
N GLY A 60 20.18 16.87 23.58
CA GLY A 60 19.68 18.22 23.81
C GLY A 60 20.25 18.81 25.10
N ASN A 61 20.89 19.99 25.03
CA ASN A 61 21.57 20.67 26.14
C ASN A 61 20.64 21.11 27.31
N ARG A 62 19.35 20.77 27.26
CA ARG A 62 18.31 21.17 28.24
C ARG A 62 17.33 20.06 28.61
N MET A 63 17.62 18.78 28.33
CA MET A 63 16.73 17.66 28.68
C MET A 63 17.39 16.63 29.61
N PRO A 64 16.61 15.96 30.48
CA PRO A 64 17.07 14.78 31.20
C PRO A 64 17.53 13.71 30.20
N TYR A 65 18.76 13.21 30.38
CA TYR A 65 19.41 12.25 29.47
C TYR A 65 18.51 11.06 29.09
N TRP A 66 17.81 10.48 30.07
CA TRP A 66 16.90 9.34 29.88
C TRP A 66 15.72 9.63 28.93
N GLN A 67 15.17 10.84 28.95
CA GLN A 67 14.03 11.19 28.08
C GLN A 67 14.46 11.36 26.63
N GLY A 68 15.61 12.00 26.39
CA GLY A 68 16.21 12.10 25.05
C GLY A 68 16.52 10.73 24.47
N LEU A 69 17.20 9.88 25.25
CA LEU A 69 17.55 8.52 24.86
C LEU A 69 16.33 7.65 24.53
N LEU A 70 15.29 7.69 25.37
CA LEU A 70 14.07 6.89 25.16
C LEU A 70 13.34 7.30 23.88
N SER A 71 13.12 8.61 23.67
CA SER A 71 12.43 9.09 22.46
C SER A 71 13.21 8.76 21.19
N HIS A 72 14.54 8.87 21.24
CA HIS A 72 15.42 8.52 20.12
C HIS A 72 15.36 7.01 19.83
N LEU A 73 15.43 6.16 20.85
CA LEU A 73 15.35 4.71 20.69
C LEU A 73 14.01 4.28 20.08
N VAL A 74 12.89 4.82 20.57
CA VAL A 74 11.56 4.51 20.05
C VAL A 74 11.41 4.97 18.59
N ALA A 75 11.86 6.20 18.27
CA ALA A 75 11.83 6.71 16.91
C ALA A 75 12.68 5.86 15.95
N THR A 76 13.87 5.45 16.37
CA THR A 76 14.77 4.58 15.60
C THR A 76 14.13 3.21 15.34
N VAL A 77 13.56 2.56 16.37
CA VAL A 77 12.85 1.29 16.22
C VAL A 77 11.69 1.42 15.23
N PHE A 78 10.93 2.52 15.30
CA PHE A 78 9.84 2.78 14.37
C PHE A 78 10.33 2.93 12.92
N ILE A 79 11.40 3.69 12.67
CA ILE A 79 12.00 3.85 11.33
C ILE A 79 12.50 2.51 10.79
N ILE A 80 13.17 1.71 11.62
CA ILE A 80 13.64 0.37 11.24
C ILE A 80 12.45 -0.50 10.84
N HIS A 81 11.38 -0.50 11.64
CA HIS A 81 10.15 -1.25 11.33
C HIS A 81 9.52 -0.81 10.00
N ALA A 82 9.35 0.50 9.80
CA ALA A 82 8.80 1.06 8.57
C ALA A 82 9.65 0.68 7.35
N SER A 83 10.98 0.74 7.47
CA SER A 83 11.93 0.38 6.41
C SER A 83 11.89 -1.12 6.09
N LEU A 84 11.86 -1.98 7.11
CA LEU A 84 11.75 -3.43 6.92
C LEU A 84 10.44 -3.79 6.22
N SER A 85 9.32 -3.16 6.59
CA SER A 85 8.02 -3.41 5.95
C SER A 85 8.01 -2.98 4.48
N LEU A 86 8.68 -1.87 4.14
CA LEU A 86 8.87 -1.45 2.76
C LEU A 86 9.75 -2.43 1.99
N GLY A 87 10.87 -2.87 2.58
CA GLY A 87 11.74 -3.89 2.00
C GLY A 87 11.02 -5.21 1.72
N GLN A 88 10.13 -5.65 2.61
CA GLN A 88 9.29 -6.82 2.38
C GLN A 88 8.33 -6.64 1.20
N LEU A 89 7.71 -5.46 1.05
CA LEU A 89 6.84 -5.14 -0.07
C LEU A 89 7.62 -5.16 -1.39
N LEU A 90 8.81 -4.54 -1.42
CA LEU A 90 9.69 -4.54 -2.58
C LEU A 90 10.20 -5.94 -2.93
N HIS A 91 10.53 -6.77 -1.93
CA HIS A 91 10.95 -8.15 -2.15
C HIS A 91 9.84 -9.01 -2.75
N ARG A 92 8.60 -8.85 -2.27
CA ARG A 92 7.43 -9.52 -2.87
C ARG A 92 7.21 -9.07 -4.30
N ASN A 93 7.27 -7.76 -4.55
CA ASN A 93 7.19 -7.22 -5.90
C ASN A 93 8.29 -7.80 -6.80
N PHE A 94 9.52 -7.88 -6.31
CA PHE A 94 10.63 -8.46 -7.06
C PHE A 94 10.38 -9.93 -7.43
N LYS A 95 9.86 -10.74 -6.51
CA LYS A 95 9.48 -12.13 -6.81
C LYS A 95 8.41 -12.22 -7.89
N VAL A 96 7.38 -11.38 -7.81
CA VAL A 96 6.32 -11.30 -8.84
C VAL A 96 6.91 -10.89 -10.18
N MET A 97 7.71 -9.84 -10.22
CA MET A 97 8.33 -9.38 -11.47
C MET A 97 9.30 -10.40 -12.06
N LYS A 98 10.05 -11.12 -11.22
CA LYS A 98 10.90 -12.21 -11.69
C LYS A 98 10.08 -13.29 -12.40
N PHE A 99 8.90 -13.64 -11.86
CA PHE A 99 7.99 -14.57 -12.52
C PHE A 99 7.42 -13.98 -13.81
N VAL A 100 6.89 -12.75 -13.77
CA VAL A 100 6.31 -12.08 -14.94
C VAL A 100 7.31 -11.98 -16.09
N HIS A 101 8.58 -11.70 -15.80
CA HIS A 101 9.62 -11.62 -16.83
C HIS A 101 9.96 -12.96 -17.49
N THR A 102 9.59 -14.10 -16.89
CA THR A 102 9.73 -15.42 -17.53
C THR A 102 8.62 -15.69 -18.55
N LEU A 103 7.53 -14.92 -18.51
CA LEU A 103 6.42 -15.10 -19.44
C LEU A 103 6.78 -14.58 -20.84
N PRO A 104 6.32 -15.28 -21.90
CA PRO A 104 6.54 -14.86 -23.27
C PRO A 104 5.86 -13.51 -23.54
N ILE A 105 6.56 -12.65 -24.28
CA ILE A 105 6.02 -11.38 -24.75
C ILE A 105 5.23 -11.63 -26.02
N GLN A 106 4.01 -11.11 -26.06
CA GLN A 106 3.17 -11.07 -27.24
C GLN A 106 2.73 -9.64 -27.53
N GLN A 107 2.17 -9.45 -28.72
CA GLN A 107 1.69 -8.16 -29.17
C GLN A 107 0.32 -8.34 -29.81
N ILE A 108 -0.63 -7.52 -29.35
CA ILE A 108 -1.93 -7.32 -30.00
C ILE A 108 -1.97 -5.84 -30.39
N ASP A 109 -2.11 -5.59 -31.68
CA ASP A 109 -2.00 -4.27 -32.31
C ASP A 109 -0.72 -3.51 -31.92
N ARG A 110 -0.87 -2.40 -31.16
CA ARG A 110 0.21 -1.54 -30.69
C ARG A 110 0.59 -1.80 -29.23
N SER A 111 0.00 -2.80 -28.58
CA SER A 111 0.20 -3.08 -27.14
C SER A 111 0.99 -4.35 -26.95
N GLN A 112 2.13 -4.24 -26.27
CA GLN A 112 2.92 -5.39 -25.82
C GLN A 112 2.41 -5.85 -24.45
N PHE A 113 2.32 -7.16 -24.28
CA PHE A 113 1.92 -7.79 -23.01
C PHE A 113 2.63 -9.12 -22.81
N ARG A 114 2.63 -9.61 -21.58
CA ARG A 114 3.11 -10.93 -21.17
C ARG A 114 1.94 -11.91 -21.21
N LEU A 115 2.09 -13.02 -21.93
CA LEU A 115 1.05 -14.05 -21.96
C LEU A 115 1.22 -15.01 -20.78
N LEU A 116 0.18 -15.12 -19.97
CA LEU A 116 0.06 -16.11 -18.91
C LEU A 116 -0.71 -17.32 -19.43
N GLU A 117 -0.06 -18.49 -19.46
CA GLU A 117 -0.68 -19.75 -19.86
C GLU A 117 -1.59 -20.26 -18.72
N SER A 118 -2.81 -19.72 -18.68
CA SER A 118 -3.85 -20.09 -17.71
C SER A 118 -5.22 -19.98 -18.38
N SER A 119 -6.14 -20.88 -18.02
CA SER A 119 -7.53 -20.84 -18.46
C SER A 119 -8.39 -19.82 -17.69
N GLU A 120 -7.84 -19.21 -16.64
CA GLU A 120 -8.54 -18.15 -15.88
C GLU A 120 -8.72 -16.89 -16.73
N LEU A 121 -9.79 -16.13 -16.47
CA LEU A 121 -10.02 -14.82 -17.08
C LEU A 121 -9.27 -13.75 -16.30
N PHE A 122 -8.05 -13.46 -16.75
CA PHE A 122 -7.15 -12.54 -16.07
C PHE A 122 -6.50 -11.53 -17.01
N ILE A 123 -6.54 -10.26 -16.62
CA ILE A 123 -5.74 -9.17 -17.17
C ILE A 123 -5.43 -8.21 -16.02
N ALA A 124 -4.17 -7.78 -15.92
CA ALA A 124 -3.76 -6.77 -14.96
C ALA A 124 -2.38 -6.18 -15.30
N ARG A 125 -2.11 -4.99 -14.79
CA ARG A 125 -0.75 -4.46 -14.65
C ARG A 125 -0.07 -5.05 -13.41
N CYS A 126 1.07 -5.69 -13.62
CA CYS A 126 1.91 -6.26 -12.57
C CYS A 126 3.20 -5.45 -12.40
N GLY A 127 3.58 -5.22 -11.15
CA GLY A 127 4.78 -4.45 -10.78
C GLY A 127 4.44 -3.12 -10.12
N VAL A 128 5.21 -2.75 -9.08
CA VAL A 128 5.03 -1.49 -8.35
C VAL A 128 5.65 -0.29 -9.07
N MET A 129 6.77 -0.49 -9.77
CA MET A 129 7.55 0.57 -10.45
C MET A 129 7.65 0.36 -11.96
N GLN A 130 7.74 -0.89 -12.39
CA GLN A 130 7.77 -1.30 -13.80
C GLN A 130 6.49 -2.09 -14.07
N ASN A 131 5.47 -1.39 -14.56
CA ASN A 131 4.11 -1.93 -14.68
C ASN A 131 3.96 -2.67 -16.02
N GLU A 132 4.21 -3.97 -16.01
CA GLU A 132 4.02 -4.82 -17.19
C GLU A 132 2.59 -5.32 -17.29
N LEU A 133 2.02 -5.31 -18.49
CA LEU A 133 0.69 -5.83 -18.75
C LEU A 133 0.77 -7.36 -18.88
N VAL A 134 -0.03 -8.07 -18.09
CA VAL A 134 -0.14 -9.54 -18.15
C VAL A 134 -1.56 -9.88 -18.58
N ILE A 135 -1.69 -10.75 -19.58
CA ILE A 135 -2.98 -11.25 -20.08
C ILE A 135 -2.93 -12.76 -20.08
N SER A 136 -4.00 -13.40 -19.63
CA SER A 136 -4.16 -14.86 -19.66
C SER A 136 -4.68 -15.37 -21.01
N GLN A 137 -4.29 -16.58 -21.37
CA GLN A 137 -4.82 -17.26 -22.56
C GLN A 137 -6.34 -17.49 -22.45
N GLY A 138 -6.85 -17.79 -21.25
CA GLY A 138 -8.28 -17.96 -20.98
C GLY A 138 -9.08 -16.71 -21.34
N LEU A 139 -8.58 -15.52 -21.00
CA LEU A 139 -9.22 -14.26 -21.37
C LEU A 139 -9.26 -14.06 -22.89
N LEU A 140 -8.13 -14.30 -23.57
CA LEU A 140 -8.04 -14.15 -25.03
C LEU A 140 -8.99 -15.09 -25.77
N ASN A 141 -9.21 -16.29 -25.24
CA ASN A 141 -10.11 -17.27 -25.84
C ASN A 141 -11.59 -16.97 -25.59
N ALA A 142 -11.92 -16.29 -24.49
CA ALA A 142 -13.29 -16.07 -24.05
C ALA A 142 -13.90 -14.74 -24.53
N CYS A 143 -13.07 -13.73 -24.82
CA CYS A 143 -13.52 -12.38 -25.14
C CYS A 143 -13.40 -12.04 -26.64
N SER A 144 -14.33 -11.23 -27.15
CA SER A 144 -14.20 -10.66 -28.50
C SER A 144 -13.07 -9.64 -28.58
N SER A 145 -12.66 -9.29 -29.79
CA SER A 145 -11.65 -8.24 -30.02
C SER A 145 -12.09 -6.89 -29.45
N GLU A 146 -13.36 -6.50 -29.58
CA GLU A 146 -13.84 -5.23 -29.01
C GLU A 146 -13.81 -5.22 -27.48
N GLN A 147 -14.13 -6.36 -26.84
CA GLN A 147 -14.05 -6.50 -25.39
C GLN A 147 -12.60 -6.39 -24.91
N ILE A 148 -11.67 -7.05 -25.59
CA ILE A 148 -10.23 -6.97 -25.29
C ILE A 148 -9.74 -5.53 -25.44
N GLU A 149 -10.14 -4.82 -26.50
CA GLU A 149 -9.76 -3.42 -26.71
C GLU A 149 -10.25 -2.51 -25.57
N ALA A 150 -11.50 -2.69 -25.12
CA ALA A 150 -12.05 -1.94 -23.99
C ALA A 150 -11.27 -2.21 -22.69
N MET A 151 -10.93 -3.47 -22.40
CA MET A 151 -10.12 -3.84 -21.23
C MET A 151 -8.69 -3.28 -21.32
N LEU A 152 -8.08 -3.30 -22.51
CA LEU A 152 -6.76 -2.69 -22.75
C LEU A 152 -6.80 -1.17 -22.54
N ALA A 153 -7.86 -0.49 -22.97
CA ALA A 153 -8.06 0.93 -22.73
C ALA A 153 -8.17 1.23 -21.22
N HIS A 154 -8.89 0.39 -20.46
CA HIS A 154 -8.96 0.48 -18.99
C HIS A 154 -7.58 0.32 -18.34
N GLU A 155 -6.81 -0.71 -18.72
CA GLU A 155 -5.46 -0.95 -18.19
C GLU A 155 -4.42 0.12 -18.58
N ARG A 156 -4.65 0.86 -19.68
CA ARG A 156 -3.85 2.03 -20.02
C ARG A 156 -4.11 3.19 -19.06
N ALA A 157 -5.35 3.35 -18.59
CA ALA A 157 -5.65 4.36 -17.57
C ALA A 157 -4.90 4.07 -16.25
N HIS A 158 -4.87 2.79 -15.82
CA HIS A 158 -4.09 2.39 -14.65
C HIS A 158 -2.58 2.68 -14.78
N LEU A 159 -2.03 2.55 -15.99
CA LEU A 159 -0.65 2.93 -16.27
C LEU A 159 -0.45 4.45 -16.16
N LEU A 160 -1.35 5.24 -16.76
CA LEU A 160 -1.29 6.69 -16.76
C LEU A 160 -1.34 7.28 -15.33
N TYR A 161 -2.21 6.75 -14.48
CA TYR A 161 -2.39 7.21 -13.10
C TYR A 161 -1.49 6.50 -12.08
N GLN A 162 -0.68 5.53 -12.51
CA GLN A 162 0.23 4.75 -11.68
C GLN A 162 -0.49 4.06 -10.50
N ASP A 163 -1.67 3.50 -10.75
CA ASP A 163 -2.54 2.99 -9.68
C ASP A 163 -1.89 1.87 -8.86
N VAL A 164 -1.06 1.03 -9.49
CA VAL A 164 -0.34 -0.05 -8.79
C VAL A 164 0.69 0.52 -7.81
N PHE A 165 1.37 1.61 -8.17
CA PHE A 165 2.32 2.29 -7.29
C PHE A 165 1.60 2.89 -6.08
N TRP A 166 0.54 3.66 -6.31
CA TRP A 166 -0.22 4.28 -5.22
C TRP A 166 -0.88 3.24 -4.31
N SER A 167 -1.44 2.18 -4.89
CA SER A 167 -1.99 1.05 -4.12
C SER A 167 -0.94 0.41 -3.22
N ALA A 168 0.30 0.25 -3.70
CA ALA A 168 1.42 -0.27 -2.92
C ALA A 168 1.81 0.70 -1.78
N MET A 169 1.84 2.01 -2.01
CA MET A 169 2.15 3.01 -0.98
C MET A 169 1.07 3.11 0.09
N ILE A 170 -0.21 3.02 -0.30
CA ILE A 170 -1.35 2.96 0.62
C ILE A 170 -1.28 1.70 1.48
N TYR A 171 -0.98 0.55 0.85
CA TYR A 171 -0.77 -0.70 1.57
C TYR A 171 0.41 -0.61 2.55
N TRP A 172 1.50 0.04 2.16
CA TRP A 172 2.63 0.29 3.04
C TRP A 172 2.25 1.14 4.26
N CYS A 173 1.51 2.25 4.07
CA CYS A 173 0.98 3.07 5.17
C CYS A 173 0.12 2.25 6.16
N LYS A 174 -0.63 1.26 5.65
CA LYS A 174 -1.42 0.36 6.48
C LYS A 174 -0.56 -0.55 7.35
N ILE A 175 0.55 -1.08 6.83
CA ILE A 175 1.40 -2.05 7.55
C ILE A 175 2.46 -1.38 8.44
N CYS A 176 3.01 -0.22 8.06
CA CYS A 176 4.07 0.45 8.83
C CYS A 176 3.53 1.16 10.09
N CYS A 177 2.27 1.57 10.05
CA CYS A 177 1.54 2.15 11.18
C CYS A 177 0.35 1.26 11.53
N PRO A 178 0.55 0.14 12.25
CA PRO A 178 -0.52 -0.81 12.56
C PRO A 178 -1.52 -0.31 13.61
N PHE A 179 -1.48 0.98 13.97
CA PHE A 179 -2.41 1.63 14.90
C PHE A 179 -3.85 1.52 14.37
N SER A 180 -4.56 0.47 14.77
CA SER A 180 -5.99 0.27 14.54
C SER A 180 -6.45 0.27 13.08
N LEU A 181 -6.25 -0.85 12.39
CA LEU A 181 -7.33 -1.47 11.59
C LEU A 181 -7.29 -2.97 11.90
N ARG A 182 -8.27 -3.42 12.69
CA ARG A 182 -8.43 -4.82 13.10
C ARG A 182 -8.31 -5.72 11.86
N LYS A 183 -7.43 -6.71 11.91
CA LYS A 183 -7.16 -7.74 10.88
C LYS A 183 -8.40 -8.56 10.41
N ARG A 184 -9.63 -8.24 10.82
CA ARG A 184 -10.79 -9.17 10.76
C ARG A 184 -11.98 -8.80 9.88
N ALA A 185 -11.93 -7.74 9.08
CA ALA A 185 -13.10 -7.35 8.27
C ALA A 185 -13.08 -7.84 6.80
N MET A 186 -11.91 -8.22 6.25
CA MET A 186 -11.81 -8.68 4.85
C MET A 186 -11.85 -10.21 4.68
N GLU A 187 -11.41 -10.99 5.67
CA GLU A 187 -11.47 -12.47 5.55
C GLU A 187 -12.90 -13.03 5.54
N ILE A 188 -13.87 -12.34 6.16
CA ILE A 188 -15.24 -12.88 6.29
C ILE A 188 -16.05 -12.71 4.98
N ARG A 189 -15.71 -11.75 4.10
CA ARG A 189 -16.44 -11.58 2.83
C ARG A 189 -16.00 -12.54 1.72
N CYS A 190 -14.73 -12.95 1.70
CA CYS A 190 -14.27 -13.92 0.69
C CYS A 190 -14.64 -15.37 1.03
N VAL A 191 -14.82 -15.72 2.30
CA VAL A 191 -15.23 -17.07 2.69
C VAL A 191 -16.73 -17.30 2.46
N ASN A 192 -17.58 -16.30 2.71
CA ASN A 192 -19.03 -16.45 2.49
C ASN A 192 -19.45 -16.44 1.02
N ALA A 193 -18.63 -15.92 0.10
CA ALA A 193 -18.93 -15.98 -1.34
C ALA A 193 -18.65 -17.37 -1.97
N ARG A 194 -17.95 -18.27 -1.25
CA ARG A 194 -17.72 -19.67 -1.66
C ARG A 194 -18.73 -20.66 -1.07
N ALA A 195 -19.57 -20.23 -0.13
CA ALA A 195 -20.52 -21.11 0.56
C ALA A 195 -21.96 -21.01 0.02
N SER A 196 -22.18 -20.22 -1.04
CA SER A 196 -23.50 -20.00 -1.64
C SER A 196 -23.49 -20.15 -3.18
N GLY A 197 -22.57 -20.95 -3.71
CA GLY A 197 -22.53 -21.40 -5.10
C GLY A 197 -22.72 -22.91 -5.17
#